data_AF-A0A4V1KIP8-F1
#
_entry.id   AF-A0A4V1KIP8-F1
#
_cell.length_a   1.000
_cell.length_b   1.000
_cell.length_c   1.000
_cell.angle_alpha   90.00
_cell.angle_beta   90.00
_cell.angle_gamma   90.00
#
_symmetry.space_group_name_H-M   'P 1'
#
loop_
_entity.id
_entity.type
_entity.pdbx_description
1 polymer ?
#
loop_
_entity_poly.entity_id
_entity_poly.type
_entity_poly.pdbx_seq_one_letter_code
_entity_poly.pdbx_strand_id
1 'polypeptide(L)'
;MIVKIRRPQMRERIDGDMRILTVVAKCAGALVPGLRRFQLQRLAGEMWDNLIRETDLLQEARNIRRFGEAYKQRSDVYVPAAFEALCSEAILVQVMSHGRSIEDPVAVRDGPRIAGVLVDFYLEQLLKTGSFMAIRIPATSS
;
A
#
# COMPACT_ATOMS: atom_id res chain seq x y z
N MET A 1 -2.34 -19.86 2.73
CA MET A 1 -1.26 -18.85 2.72
C MET A 1 -1.26 -18.17 1.36
N ILE A 2 -1.00 -16.86 1.30
CA ILE A 2 -0.92 -16.09 0.05
C ILE A 2 0.50 -15.50 -0.02
N VAL A 3 1.09 -15.52 -1.21
CA VAL A 3 2.35 -14.85 -1.51
C VAL A 3 2.06 -13.74 -2.51
N LYS A 4 2.17 -12.48 -2.07
CA LYS A 4 2.19 -11.32 -2.97
C LYS A 4 3.61 -11.13 -3.45
N ILE A 5 3.78 -11.17 -4.76
CA ILE A 5 5.07 -10.91 -5.41
C ILE A 5 4.91 -9.61 -6.17
N ARG A 6 5.86 -8.68 -5.98
CA ARG A 6 5.93 -7.47 -6.80
C ARG A 6 6.06 -7.88 -8.26
N ARG A 7 5.33 -7.22 -9.17
CA ARG A 7 5.43 -7.53 -10.61
C ARG A 7 6.91 -7.47 -11.03
N PRO A 8 7.45 -8.54 -11.66
CA PRO A 8 8.80 -8.51 -12.19
C PRO A 8 8.90 -7.35 -13.20
N GLN A 9 10.06 -6.69 -13.27
CA GLN A 9 10.34 -5.50 -14.10
C GLN A 9 9.75 -4.16 -13.61
N MET A 10 9.12 -4.07 -12.44
CA MET A 10 8.69 -2.76 -11.91
C MET A 10 9.87 -1.80 -11.70
N ARG A 11 10.99 -2.28 -11.15
CA ARG A 11 12.21 -1.46 -11.02
C ARG A 11 12.71 -0.99 -12.38
N GLU A 12 12.81 -1.89 -13.36
CA GLU A 12 13.27 -1.56 -14.72
C GLU A 12 12.36 -0.56 -15.44
N ARG A 13 11.04 -0.65 -15.25
CA ARG A 13 10.09 0.33 -15.79
C ARG A 13 10.21 1.68 -15.10
N ILE A 14 10.30 1.68 -13.77
CA ILE A 14 10.53 2.91 -13.01
C ILE A 14 11.85 3.54 -13.46
N ASP A 15 12.94 2.76 -13.56
CA ASP A 15 14.26 3.19 -14.06
C ASP A 15 14.15 3.84 -15.44
N GLY A 16 13.40 3.21 -16.36
CA GLY A 16 13.15 3.73 -17.70
C GLY A 16 12.43 5.09 -17.68
N ASP A 17 11.31 5.18 -16.96
CA ASP A 17 10.51 6.41 -16.85
C ASP A 17 11.33 7.55 -16.22
N MET A 18 12.20 7.22 -15.27
CA MET A 18 12.96 8.19 -14.50
C MET A 18 14.21 8.66 -15.24
N ARG A 19 14.75 7.83 -16.13
CA ARG A 19 15.73 8.24 -17.13
C ARG A 19 15.13 9.27 -18.10
N ILE A 20 13.88 9.05 -18.56
CA ILE A 20 13.16 10.01 -19.41
C ILE A 20 12.92 11.32 -18.66
N LEU A 21 12.38 11.26 -17.44
CA LEU A 21 12.14 12.43 -16.58
C LEU A 21 13.43 13.23 -16.33
N THR A 22 14.55 12.54 -16.11
CA THR A 22 15.86 13.18 -15.94
C THR A 22 16.30 13.92 -17.20
N VAL A 23 16.12 13.33 -18.38
CA VAL A 23 16.44 14.00 -19.66
C VAL A 23 15.54 15.22 -19.88
N VAL A 24 14.23 15.08 -19.67
CA VAL A 24 13.27 16.18 -19.80
C VAL A 24 13.60 17.32 -18.85
N ALA A 25 13.90 17.02 -17.58
CA ALA A 25 14.26 18.04 -16.60
C ALA A 25 15.60 18.75 -16.93
N LYS A 26 16.57 18.06 -17.57
CA LYS A 26 17.79 18.71 -18.08
C LYS A 26 17.47 19.66 -19.22
N CYS A 27 16.69 19.20 -20.20
CA CYS A 27 16.29 20.02 -21.35
C CYS A 27 15.49 21.25 -20.91
N ALA A 28 14.55 21.09 -19.98
CA ALA A 28 13.75 22.18 -19.44
C ALA A 28 14.61 23.25 -18.74
N GLY A 29 15.61 22.85 -17.94
CA GLY A 29 16.54 23.77 -17.30
C GLY A 29 17.50 24.45 -18.28
N ALA A 30 17.82 23.81 -19.40
CA ALA A 30 18.65 24.38 -20.46
C ALA A 30 17.88 25.41 -21.30
N LEU A 31 16.63 25.09 -21.69
CA LEU A 31 15.79 25.89 -22.59
C LEU A 31 15.08 27.04 -21.88
N VAL A 32 14.75 26.90 -20.59
CA VAL A 32 14.02 27.90 -19.82
C VAL A 32 14.85 28.27 -18.58
N PRO A 33 15.60 29.39 -18.61
CA PRO A 33 16.44 29.82 -17.47
C PRO A 33 15.64 29.98 -16.16
N GLY A 34 14.36 30.37 -16.26
CA GLY A 34 13.45 30.49 -15.13
C GLY A 34 13.09 29.17 -14.45
N LEU A 35 13.39 28.01 -15.07
CA LEU A 35 13.21 26.67 -14.49
C LEU A 35 14.46 26.17 -13.73
N ARG A 36 15.63 26.79 -13.92
CA ARG A 36 16.86 26.39 -13.20
C ARG A 36 16.74 26.51 -11.68
N ARG A 37 15.99 27.51 -11.20
CA ARG A 37 15.72 27.73 -9.77
C ARG A 37 14.90 26.60 -9.12
N PHE A 38 14.16 25.83 -9.91
CA PHE A 38 13.31 24.73 -9.40
C PHE A 38 14.08 23.42 -9.20
N GLN A 39 15.38 23.37 -9.56
CA GLN A 39 16.23 22.19 -9.38
C GLN A 39 15.54 20.90 -9.85
N LEU A 40 14.91 20.91 -11.03
CA LEU A 40 14.05 19.82 -11.53
C LEU A 40 14.72 18.44 -11.53
N GLN A 41 16.05 18.40 -11.67
CA GLN A 41 16.87 17.17 -11.53
C GLN A 41 16.80 16.59 -10.10
N ARG A 42 16.89 17.44 -9.09
CA ARG A 42 16.82 17.06 -7.68
C ARG A 42 15.42 16.57 -7.34
N LEU A 43 14.39 17.28 -7.81
CA LEU A 43 12.99 16.86 -7.63
C LEU A 43 12.73 15.48 -8.26
N ALA A 44 13.28 15.21 -9.44
CA ALA A 44 13.21 13.90 -10.07
C ALA A 44 13.89 12.81 -9.21
N GLY A 45 15.07 13.09 -8.64
CA GLY A 45 15.74 12.17 -7.70
C GLY A 45 14.94 11.93 -6.40
N GLU A 46 14.29 12.95 -5.86
CA GLU A 46 13.43 12.79 -4.68
C GLU A 46 12.17 11.96 -4.99
N MET A 47 11.58 12.15 -6.18
CA MET A 47 10.49 11.30 -6.68
C MET A 47 10.92 9.84 -6.89
N TRP A 48 12.13 9.62 -7.43
CA TRP A 48 12.73 8.29 -7.59
C TRP A 48 12.78 7.52 -6.28
N ASP A 49 13.41 8.12 -5.28
CA ASP A 49 13.61 7.50 -3.98
C ASP A 49 12.26 7.23 -3.30
N ASN A 50 11.28 8.14 -3.46
CA ASN A 50 9.93 7.95 -2.94
C ASN A 50 9.19 6.81 -3.63
N LEU A 51 9.25 6.69 -4.96
CA LEU A 51 8.59 5.60 -5.69
C LEU A 51 9.14 4.23 -5.31
N ILE A 52 10.46 4.14 -5.14
CA ILE A 52 11.11 2.89 -4.70
C ILE A 52 10.70 2.55 -3.27
N ARG A 53 10.67 3.54 -2.36
CA ARG A 53 10.22 3.37 -0.98
C ARG A 53 8.75 2.97 -0.88
N GLU A 54 7.88 3.54 -1.70
CA GLU A 54 6.46 3.18 -1.75
C GLU A 54 6.22 1.75 -2.26
N THR A 55 7.18 1.18 -2.99
CA THR A 55 7.07 -0.20 -3.51
C THR A 55 7.70 -1.25 -2.57
N ASP A 56 7.81 -0.93 -1.28
CA ASP A 56 8.38 -1.80 -0.26
C ASP A 56 7.31 -2.71 0.39
N LEU A 57 7.21 -3.95 -0.09
CA LEU A 57 6.33 -4.96 0.50
C LEU A 57 6.72 -5.35 1.93
N LEU A 58 7.95 -5.06 2.37
CA LEU A 58 8.37 -5.23 3.76
C LEU A 58 7.70 -4.19 4.67
N GLN A 59 7.48 -2.97 4.16
CA GLN A 59 6.71 -1.96 4.87
C GLN A 59 5.25 -2.39 5.02
N GLU A 60 4.66 -3.01 4.00
CA GLU A 60 3.32 -3.62 4.10
C GLU A 60 3.28 -4.73 5.15
N ALA A 61 4.29 -5.61 5.21
CA ALA A 61 4.39 -6.66 6.23
C ALA A 61 4.44 -6.09 7.66
N ARG A 62 5.26 -5.05 7.88
CA ARG A 62 5.36 -4.35 9.18
C ARG A 62 4.03 -3.70 9.59
N ASN A 63 3.36 -3.08 8.62
CA ASN A 63 2.04 -2.49 8.84
C ASN A 63 1.00 -3.55 9.22
N ILE A 64 0.96 -4.69 8.52
CA ILE A 64 0.08 -5.82 8.84
C ILE A 64 0.28 -6.30 10.28
N ARG A 65 1.53 -6.45 10.73
CA ARG A 65 1.82 -6.85 12.11
C ARG A 65 1.33 -5.82 13.13
N ARG A 66 1.59 -4.54 12.89
CA ARG A 66 1.14 -3.45 13.75
C ARG A 66 -0.38 -3.42 13.87
N PHE A 67 -1.09 -3.59 12.76
CA PHE A 67 -2.55 -3.67 12.75
C PHE A 67 -3.06 -4.94 13.43
N GLY A 68 -2.40 -6.09 13.23
CA GLY A 68 -2.74 -7.34 13.89
C GLY A 68 -2.71 -7.22 15.41
N GLU A 69 -1.71 -6.54 15.97
CA GLU A 69 -1.65 -6.28 17.41
C GLU A 69 -2.69 -5.24 17.87
N ALA A 70 -2.87 -4.15 17.11
CA ALA A 70 -3.82 -3.09 17.46
C ALA A 70 -5.28 -3.59 17.49
N TYR A 71 -5.62 -4.53 16.60
CA TYR A 71 -6.99 -5.05 16.44
C TYR A 71 -7.20 -6.44 17.03
N LYS A 72 -6.23 -6.99 17.77
CA LYS A 72 -6.30 -8.34 18.35
C LYS A 72 -7.51 -8.59 19.25
N GLN A 73 -8.06 -7.53 19.85
CA GLN A 73 -9.20 -7.58 20.77
C GLN A 73 -10.55 -7.28 20.08
N ARG A 74 -10.55 -6.94 18.79
CA ARG A 74 -11.77 -6.65 18.02
C ARG A 74 -12.27 -7.92 17.34
N SER A 75 -13.51 -8.32 17.62
CA SER A 75 -14.15 -9.49 16.99
C SER A 75 -14.77 -9.19 15.62
N ASP A 76 -14.85 -7.91 15.25
CA ASP A 76 -15.45 -7.41 14.01
C ASP A 76 -14.45 -7.21 12.87
N VAL A 77 -13.14 -7.26 13.16
CA VAL A 77 -12.05 -7.06 12.19
C VAL A 77 -11.07 -8.23 12.24
N TYR A 78 -10.82 -8.85 11.10
CA TYR A 78 -9.81 -9.90 10.97
C TYR A 78 -8.62 -9.40 10.14
N VAL A 79 -7.43 -9.33 10.77
CA VAL A 79 -6.17 -8.99 10.11
C VAL A 79 -5.36 -10.27 9.87
N PRO A 80 -5.11 -10.68 8.61
CA PRO A 80 -4.31 -11.86 8.34
C PRO A 80 -2.85 -11.64 8.72
N ALA A 81 -2.27 -12.55 9.50
CA ALA A 81 -0.87 -12.42 9.93
C ALA A 81 0.11 -12.49 8.76
N ALA A 82 1.15 -11.63 8.79
CA ALA A 82 2.30 -11.69 7.88
C ALA A 82 3.41 -12.58 8.48
N PHE A 83 4.10 -13.34 7.63
CA PHE A 83 5.24 -14.17 8.01
C PHE A 83 6.53 -13.39 7.72
N GLU A 84 6.92 -12.50 8.64
CA GLU A 84 8.02 -11.54 8.42
C GLU A 84 9.34 -12.19 7.98
N ALA A 85 9.67 -13.37 8.53
CA ALA A 85 10.88 -14.11 8.15
C ALA A 85 10.90 -14.54 6.67
N LEU A 86 9.76 -14.51 5.99
CA LEU A 86 9.59 -14.84 4.57
C LEU A 86 9.29 -13.60 3.72
N CYS A 87 9.27 -12.41 4.31
CA CYS A 87 9.00 -11.15 3.62
C CYS A 87 10.30 -10.44 3.22
N SER A 88 10.26 -9.75 2.09
CA SER A 88 11.30 -8.84 1.60
C SER A 88 10.64 -7.67 0.88
N GLU A 89 11.44 -6.70 0.40
CA GLU A 89 10.92 -5.58 -0.39
C GLU A 89 10.12 -6.01 -1.64
N ALA A 90 10.35 -7.23 -2.15
CA ALA A 90 9.72 -7.75 -3.35
C ALA A 90 8.70 -8.87 -3.08
N ILE A 91 8.61 -9.36 -1.84
CA ILE A 91 7.81 -10.54 -1.48
C ILE A 91 7.10 -10.27 -0.16
N LEU A 92 5.77 -10.37 -0.14
CA LEU A 92 4.97 -10.39 1.08
C LEU A 92 4.29 -11.75 1.21
N VAL A 93 4.53 -12.40 2.35
CA VAL A 93 3.95 -13.69 2.69
C VAL A 93 2.99 -13.53 3.85
N GLN A 94 1.73 -13.91 3.66
CA GLN A 94 0.69 -13.75 4.70
C GLN A 94 -0.31 -14.91 4.74
N VAL A 95 -1.07 -14.99 5.83
CA VAL A 95 -2.19 -15.92 5.98
C VAL A 95 -3.27 -15.58 4.93
N MET A 96 -3.87 -16.62 4.35
CA MET A 96 -4.99 -16.43 3.43
C MET A 96 -6.23 -16.05 4.26
N SER A 97 -6.84 -14.90 3.96
CA SER A 97 -8.14 -14.56 4.55
C SER A 97 -9.23 -15.38 3.87
N HIS A 98 -10.11 -15.98 4.67
CA HIS A 98 -11.30 -16.71 4.21
C HIS A 98 -12.58 -15.87 4.32
N GLY A 99 -12.45 -14.56 4.56
CA GLY A 99 -13.60 -13.64 4.61
C GLY A 99 -14.27 -13.45 3.24
N ARG A 100 -15.48 -12.90 3.25
CA ARG A 100 -16.20 -12.53 2.02
C ARG A 100 -15.77 -11.16 1.52
N SER A 101 -15.78 -10.96 0.20
CA SER A 101 -15.54 -9.63 -0.37
C SER A 101 -16.66 -8.68 0.05
N ILE A 102 -16.36 -7.39 0.19
CA ILE A 102 -17.38 -6.35 0.48
C ILE A 102 -18.35 -6.20 -0.72
N GLU A 103 -17.92 -6.61 -1.91
CA GLU A 103 -18.72 -6.65 -3.13
C GLU A 103 -19.68 -7.85 -3.20
N ASP A 104 -19.66 -8.75 -2.20
CA ASP A 104 -20.57 -9.90 -2.15
C ASP A 104 -22.01 -9.43 -1.90
N PRO A 105 -23.01 -9.83 -2.72
CA PRO A 105 -24.42 -9.45 -2.57
C PRO A 105 -25.02 -9.74 -1.18
N VAL A 106 -24.49 -10.73 -0.47
CA VAL A 106 -24.93 -11.08 0.88
C VAL A 106 -24.42 -10.09 1.93
N ALA A 107 -23.27 -9.44 1.68
CA ALA A 107 -22.74 -8.38 2.54
C ALA A 107 -23.60 -7.10 2.48
N VAL A 108 -24.33 -6.89 1.37
CA VAL A 108 -25.21 -5.71 1.19
C VAL A 108 -26.36 -5.68 2.20
N ARG A 109 -26.85 -6.84 2.68
CA ARG A 109 -27.90 -6.91 3.70
C ARG A 109 -27.48 -6.33 5.06
N ASP A 110 -26.19 -6.36 5.37
CA ASP A 110 -25.58 -5.81 6.58
C ASP A 110 -24.84 -4.49 6.31
N GLY A 111 -25.12 -3.86 5.16
CA GLY A 111 -24.41 -2.71 4.60
C GLY A 111 -24.14 -1.57 5.59
N PRO A 112 -25.12 -1.09 6.38
CA PRO A 112 -24.88 0.00 7.33
C PRO A 112 -23.89 -0.36 8.45
N ARG A 113 -23.95 -1.59 8.98
CA ARG A 113 -23.04 -2.07 10.02
C ARG A 113 -21.62 -2.20 9.46
N ILE A 114 -21.51 -2.79 8.27
CA ILE A 114 -20.24 -2.97 7.56
C ILE A 114 -19.62 -1.61 7.20
N ALA A 115 -20.41 -0.66 6.72
CA ALA A 115 -19.96 0.69 6.42
C ALA A 115 -19.44 1.41 7.67
N GLY A 116 -20.11 1.27 8.82
CA GLY A 116 -19.63 1.81 10.10
C GLY A 116 -18.26 1.27 10.49
N VAL A 117 -18.08 -0.06 10.46
CA VAL A 117 -16.78 -0.69 10.77
C VAL A 117 -15.70 -0.26 9.78
N LEU A 118 -16.02 -0.14 8.49
CA LEU A 118 -15.07 0.31 7.47
C LEU A 118 -14.68 1.78 7.66
N VAL A 119 -15.65 2.67 7.90
CA VAL A 119 -15.39 4.09 8.13
C VAL A 119 -14.53 4.28 9.38
N ASP A 120 -14.89 3.63 10.49
CA ASP A 120 -14.10 3.69 11.73
C ASP A 120 -12.67 3.18 11.49
N PHE A 121 -12.54 2.04 10.81
CA PHE A 121 -11.23 1.47 10.48
C PHE A 121 -10.40 2.41 9.59
N TYR A 122 -10.97 2.93 8.49
CA TYR A 122 -10.25 3.83 7.58
C TYR A 122 -9.90 5.18 8.24
N LEU A 123 -10.77 5.72 9.10
CA LEU A 123 -10.47 6.93 9.86
C LEU A 123 -9.33 6.70 10.86
N GLU A 124 -9.30 5.57 11.55
CA GLU A 124 -8.17 5.22 12.42
C GLU A 124 -6.89 5.04 11.61
N GLN A 125 -6.95 4.42 10.43
CA GLN A 125 -5.80 4.26 9.55
C GLN A 125 -5.23 5.60 9.07
N LEU A 126 -6.12 6.52 8.68
CA LEU A 126 -5.78 7.84 8.17
C LEU A 126 -5.20 8.73 9.29
N LEU A 127 -5.78 8.70 10.48
CA LEU A 127 -5.38 9.55 11.60
C LEU A 127 -4.16 9.01 12.38
N LYS A 128 -3.98 7.67 12.46
CA LYS A 128 -2.92 7.07 13.31
C LYS A 128 -1.71 6.56 12.54
N THR A 129 -1.86 6.22 11.26
CA THR A 129 -0.83 5.42 10.55
C THR A 129 -0.41 5.94 9.18
N GLY A 130 -1.18 6.84 8.55
CA GLY A 130 -0.87 7.37 7.22
C GLY A 130 -0.71 6.27 6.15
N SER A 131 -1.29 5.08 6.38
CA SER A 131 -1.14 3.88 5.56
C SER A 131 -2.50 3.20 5.40
N PHE A 132 -2.78 2.67 4.21
CA PHE A 132 -4.06 2.02 3.89
C PHE A 132 -3.89 0.50 3.81
N MET A 133 -4.78 -0.26 4.48
CA MET A 133 -4.84 -1.73 4.38
C MET A 133 -6.25 -2.14 3.96
N ALA A 134 -6.37 -2.97 2.93
CA ALA A 134 -7.66 -3.57 2.60
C ALA A 134 -7.98 -4.69 3.60
N ILE A 135 -9.06 -4.54 4.37
CA ILE A 135 -9.57 -5.58 5.27
C ILE A 135 -10.69 -6.38 4.61
N ARG A 136 -10.88 -7.61 5.09
CA ARG A 136 -11.96 -8.50 4.66
C ARG A 136 -12.80 -8.87 5.88
N ILE A 137 -14.12 -8.84 5.73
CA ILE A 137 -15.04 -9.02 6.86
C ILE A 137 -15.25 -10.53 7.09
N PRO A 138 -15.20 -11.00 8.35
CA PRO A 138 -15.45 -12.40 8.65
C PRO A 138 -16.84 -12.81 8.16
N ALA A 139 -16.95 -14.00 7.57
CA ALA A 139 -18.24 -14.57 7.24
C ALA A 139 -18.97 -14.88 8.56
N THR A 140 -20.16 -14.31 8.75
CA THR A 140 -21.04 -14.72 9.84
C THR A 140 -21.41 -16.19 9.62
N SER A 141 -20.94 -17.06 10.52
CA SER A 141 -21.50 -18.40 10.67
C SER A 141 -22.96 -18.25 11.05
N SER A 142 -23.81 -19.00 10.35
CA SER A 142 -25.26 -19.06 10.50
C SER A 142 -25.72 -19.25 11.94
#